data_AF-A0A969BUG1-F1
#
_entry.id   AF-A0A969BUG1-F1
#
_cell.length_a   1.000
_cell.length_b   1.000
_cell.length_c   1.000
_cell.angle_alpha   90.00
_cell.angle_beta   90.00
_cell.angle_gamma   90.00
#
_symmetry.space_group_name_H-M   'P 1'
#
loop_
_entity.id
_entity.type
_entity.pdbx_description
1 polymer ?
#
loop_
_entity_poly.entity_id
_entity_poly.type
_entity_poly.pdbx_seq_one_letter_code
_entity_poly.pdbx_strand_id
1 'polypeptide(L)'
;MWQPSDDRCAEQCASQGWSDAGYGNLIVVENGEYKTYYAHLAEFYVAPGQEVEIGEAIGVEGSTGNSTGPHVHYEVRINNVCQNPRAYMD
;
A
#
# COMPACT_ATOMS: atom_id res chain seq x y z
N MET A 1 5.19 -0.95 16.16
CA MET A 1 3.89 -1.59 15.90
C MET A 1 2.85 -0.49 15.89
N TRP A 2 2.56 0.07 14.72
CA TRP A 2 1.52 1.08 14.55
C TRP A 2 0.17 0.41 14.81
N GLN A 3 -0.57 0.93 15.79
CA GLN A 3 -1.92 0.47 16.09
C GLN A 3 -2.89 1.45 15.42
N PRO A 4 -3.71 1.00 14.44
CA PRO A 4 -4.79 1.81 13.92
C PRO A 4 -5.91 1.74 14.93
N SER A 5 -6.18 2.79 15.69
CA SER A 5 -7.45 2.84 16.40
C SER A 5 -8.27 4.11 16.19
N ASP A 6 -7.75 5.34 16.07
CA ASP A 6 -8.67 6.48 16.23
C ASP A 6 -8.48 7.73 15.35
N ASP A 7 -7.64 7.71 14.31
CA ASP A 7 -7.56 8.81 13.33
C ASP A 7 -7.87 8.29 11.91
N ARG A 8 -9.15 8.37 11.49
CA ARG A 8 -9.50 8.10 10.09
C ARG A 8 -8.77 9.14 9.23
N CYS A 9 -7.94 8.69 8.29
CA CYS A 9 -7.36 9.60 7.30
C CYS A 9 -8.51 10.36 6.62
N ALA A 10 -8.49 11.70 6.73
CA ALA A 10 -9.50 12.55 6.11
C ALA A 10 -9.36 12.56 4.58
N GLU A 11 -8.16 12.28 4.08
CA GLU A 11 -7.79 12.17 2.67
C GLU A 11 -7.06 10.84 2.39
N GLN A 12 -6.03 10.81 1.52
CA GLN A 12 -5.22 9.61 1.27
C GLN A 12 -3.97 9.62 2.14
N CYS A 13 -3.85 8.68 3.07
CA CYS A 13 -2.68 8.57 3.94
C CYS A 13 -1.89 7.31 3.61
N ALA A 14 -0.58 7.44 3.47
CA ALA A 14 0.32 6.33 3.27
C ALA A 14 0.87 5.80 4.60
N SER A 15 1.02 4.49 4.68
CA SER A 15 1.85 3.80 5.66
C SER A 15 2.83 2.88 4.93
N GLN A 16 4.01 2.68 5.50
CA GLN A 16 5.01 1.79 4.92
C GLN A 16 5.65 0.89 5.97
N GLY A 17 6.13 -0.27 5.52
CA GLY A 17 6.97 -1.13 6.33
C GLY A 17 7.27 -2.47 5.66
N TRP A 18 8.08 -3.27 6.36
CA TRP A 18 8.31 -4.67 6.00
C TRP A 18 7.15 -5.54 6.49
N SER A 19 6.71 -6.48 5.64
CA SER A 19 5.70 -7.47 5.96
C SER A 19 6.21 -8.89 5.74
N ASP A 20 6.18 -9.69 6.81
CA ASP A 20 6.54 -11.11 6.78
C ASP A 20 5.47 -12.01 6.15
N ALA A 21 4.30 -11.46 5.78
CA ALA A 21 3.22 -12.20 5.11
C ALA A 21 3.49 -12.47 3.61
N GLY A 22 4.73 -12.24 3.16
CA GLY A 22 5.15 -12.42 1.77
C GLY A 22 5.19 -11.13 0.93
N TYR A 23 4.60 -10.02 1.41
CA TYR A 23 4.61 -8.76 0.66
C TYR A 23 6.00 -8.08 0.61
N GLY A 24 6.89 -8.36 1.57
CA GLY A 24 8.18 -7.67 1.64
C GLY A 24 7.98 -6.20 2.02
N ASN A 25 8.66 -5.29 1.31
CA ASN A 25 8.41 -3.86 1.46
C ASN A 25 7.02 -3.52 0.89
N LEU A 26 6.17 -2.98 1.76
CA LEU A 26 4.78 -2.69 1.49
C LEU A 26 4.47 -1.23 1.79
N ILE A 27 3.81 -0.56 0.85
CA ILE A 27 3.08 0.67 1.12
C ILE A 27 1.58 0.36 1.12
N VAL A 28 0.85 0.89 2.10
CA VAL A 28 -0.61 0.88 2.13
C VAL A 28 -1.09 2.32 2.11
N VAL A 29 -1.86 2.69 1.09
CA VAL A 29 -2.57 3.96 1.01
C VAL A 29 -4.01 3.74 1.46
N GLU A 30 -4.45 4.49 2.47
CA GLU A 30 -5.79 4.41 3.05
C GLU A 30 -6.58 5.68 2.74
N ASN A 31 -7.85 5.51 2.33
CA ASN A 31 -8.80 6.60 2.12
C ASN A 31 -10.19 6.12 2.54
N GLY A 32 -10.61 6.48 3.75
CA GLY A 32 -11.86 5.98 4.34
C GLY A 32 -11.89 4.45 4.45
N GLU A 33 -12.84 3.81 3.76
CA GLU A 33 -12.99 2.35 3.74
C GLU A 33 -12.07 1.65 2.72
N TYR A 34 -11.43 2.43 1.83
CA TYR A 34 -10.57 1.93 0.78
C TYR A 34 -9.13 1.82 1.27
N LYS A 35 -8.48 0.72 0.90
CA LYS A 35 -7.04 0.54 1.06
C LYS A 35 -6.45 -0.01 -0.22
N THR A 36 -5.31 0.54 -0.58
CA THR A 36 -4.55 0.08 -1.74
C THR A 36 -3.16 -0.34 -1.30
N TYR A 37 -2.78 -1.56 -1.66
CA TYR A 37 -1.51 -2.17 -1.26
C TYR A 37 -0.56 -2.15 -2.46
N TYR A 38 0.69 -1.76 -2.21
CA TYR A 38 1.78 -1.77 -3.17
C TYR A 38 2.96 -2.55 -2.56
N ALA A 39 3.12 -3.80 -2.98
CA ALA A 39 4.09 -4.73 -2.40
C ALA A 39 5.29 -5.01 -3.32
N HIS A 40 6.26 -5.75 -2.76
CA HIS A 40 7.53 -6.13 -3.37
C HIS A 40 8.48 -4.95 -3.67
N LEU A 41 8.25 -3.78 -3.07
CA LEU A 41 8.97 -2.55 -3.40
C LEU A 41 10.47 -2.63 -3.09
N ALA A 42 11.29 -1.88 -3.81
CA ALA A 42 12.70 -1.71 -3.50
C ALA A 42 12.90 -0.60 -2.46
N GLU A 43 12.18 0.51 -2.61
CA GLU A 43 12.36 1.74 -1.83
C GLU A 43 11.01 2.41 -1.52
N PHE A 44 10.97 3.15 -0.41
CA PHE A 44 9.83 3.96 0.02
C PHE A 44 10.15 5.45 -0.18
N TYR A 45 9.22 6.21 -0.74
CA TYR A 45 9.31 7.68 -0.83
C TYR A 45 8.41 8.40 0.18
N VAL A 46 7.63 7.64 0.95
CA VAL A 46 6.64 8.15 1.90
C VAL A 46 6.98 7.75 3.33
N ALA A 47 6.58 8.58 4.29
CA ALA A 47 6.63 8.25 5.71
C ALA A 47 5.27 7.72 6.22
N PRO A 48 5.23 6.93 7.31
CA PRO A 48 3.98 6.52 7.93
C PRO A 48 3.15 7.73 8.39
N GLY A 49 1.90 7.79 7.95
CA GLY A 49 0.97 8.90 8.23
C GLY A 49 1.09 10.09 7.28
N GLN A 50 1.95 10.02 6.25
CA GLN A 50 2.05 11.05 5.23
C GLN A 50 0.79 11.07 4.35
N GLU A 51 0.19 12.25 4.18
CA GLU A 51 -0.84 12.47 3.16
C GLU A 51 -0.20 12.46 1.77
N VAL A 52 -0.86 11.81 0.82
CA VAL A 52 -0.40 11.67 -0.57
C VAL A 52 -1.49 12.04 -1.55
N GLU A 53 -1.12 12.43 -2.76
CA GLU A 53 -2.07 12.76 -3.83
C GLU A 53 -2.10 11.69 -4.94
N ILE A 54 -3.21 11.64 -5.69
CA ILE A 54 -3.30 10.78 -6.87
C ILE A 54 -2.23 11.21 -7.89
N GLY A 55 -1.40 10.26 -8.32
CA GLY A 55 -0.31 10.50 -9.25
C GLY A 55 1.02 10.85 -8.59
N GLU A 56 1.07 10.97 -7.26
CA GLU A 56 2.31 11.11 -6.52
C GLU A 56 3.12 9.81 -6.56
N ALA A 57 4.44 9.95 -6.73
CA ALA A 57 5.35 8.82 -6.66
C ALA A 57 5.57 8.42 -5.19
N ILE A 58 5.12 7.22 -4.82
CA ILE A 58 5.18 6.74 -3.43
C ILE A 58 6.34 5.76 -3.16
N GLY A 59 6.95 5.19 -4.20
CA GLY A 59 8.07 4.24 -4.08
C GLY A 59 8.54 3.70 -5.42
N VAL A 60 9.42 2.69 -5.37
CA VAL A 60 10.04 2.06 -6.55
C VAL A 60 9.73 0.58 -6.59
N GLU A 61 9.42 0.03 -7.77
CA GLU A 61 9.24 -1.42 -7.91
C GLU A 61 10.50 -2.19 -7.51
N GLY A 62 10.31 -3.41 -7.02
CA GLY A 62 11.43 -4.24 -6.63
C GLY A 62 11.05 -5.71 -6.68
N SER A 63 11.78 -6.52 -5.93
CA SER A 63 11.55 -7.96 -5.81
C SER A 63 11.74 -8.43 -4.37
N THR A 64 11.28 -7.64 -3.39
CA THR A 64 11.38 -7.99 -1.96
C THR A 64 10.24 -8.92 -1.51
N GLY A 65 10.44 -9.62 -0.40
CA GLY A 65 9.46 -10.60 0.10
C GLY A 65 9.40 -11.86 -0.77
N ASN A 66 8.20 -12.40 -0.94
CA ASN A 66 7.95 -13.56 -1.79
C ASN A 66 7.65 -13.12 -3.22
N SER A 67 8.70 -12.87 -3.99
CA SER A 67 8.63 -12.44 -5.38
C SER A 67 9.61 -13.23 -6.25
N THR A 68 9.20 -13.58 -7.48
CA THR A 68 10.02 -14.32 -8.45
C THR A 68 10.80 -13.41 -9.42
N GLY A 69 10.61 -12.10 -9.34
CA GLY A 69 11.29 -11.10 -10.15
C GLY A 69 10.66 -9.71 -10.01
N PRO A 70 11.27 -8.65 -10.58
CA PRO A 70 10.77 -7.28 -10.39
C PRO A 70 9.35 -7.07 -10.89
N HIS A 71 8.42 -6.74 -9.98
CA HIS A 71 7.04 -6.37 -10.28
C HIS A 71 6.40 -5.67 -9.06
N VAL A 72 5.25 -5.04 -9.28
CA VAL A 72 4.39 -4.54 -8.19
C VAL A 72 3.23 -5.50 -8.01
N HIS A 73 3.06 -6.04 -6.79
CA HIS A 73 1.82 -6.70 -6.41
C HIS A 73 0.87 -5.65 -5.86
N TYR A 74 -0.26 -5.47 -6.53
CA TYR A 74 -1.26 -4.44 -6.27
C TYR A 74 -2.56 -5.06 -5.77
N GLU A 75 -3.10 -4.53 -4.67
CA GLU A 75 -4.42 -4.94 -4.16
C GLU A 75 -5.31 -3.73 -3.90
N VAL A 76 -6.61 -3.92 -4.14
CA VAL A 76 -7.66 -3.03 -3.63
C VAL A 76 -8.42 -3.77 -2.55
N ARG A 77 -8.63 -3.11 -1.41
CA ARG A 77 -9.45 -3.62 -0.32
C ARG A 77 -10.50 -2.59 0.05
N ILE A 78 -11.72 -3.07 0.29
CA ILE A 78 -12.84 -2.26 0.78
C ILE A 78 -13.30 -2.89 2.10
N ASN A 79 -13.35 -2.11 3.18
CA ASN A 79 -13.64 -2.62 4.52
C ASN A 79 -12.73 -3.82 4.89
N ASN A 80 -11.44 -3.72 4.53
CA ASN A 80 -10.41 -4.76 4.67
C ASN A 80 -10.64 -6.07 3.89
N VAL A 81 -11.66 -6.15 3.03
CA VAL A 81 -11.92 -7.30 2.16
C VAL A 81 -11.26 -7.09 0.80
N CYS A 82 -10.40 -8.03 0.38
CA CYS A 82 -9.77 -8.00 -0.95
C CYS A 82 -10.82 -8.02 -2.06
N GLN A 83 -10.67 -7.09 -2.99
CA GLN A 83 -11.50 -6.98 -4.18
C GLN A 83 -10.72 -7.39 -5.42
N ASN A 84 -11.42 -7.70 -6.52
CA ASN A 84 -10.78 -7.85 -7.82
C ASN A 84 -10.32 -6.46 -8.29
N PRO A 85 -9.00 -6.17 -8.38
CA PRO A 85 -8.50 -4.83 -8.67
C PRO A 85 -8.83 -4.39 -10.10
N ARG A 86 -9.05 -5.34 -11.02
CA ARG A 86 -9.39 -5.03 -12.42
C ARG A 86 -10.69 -4.22 -12.55
N ALA A 87 -11.59 -4.31 -11.58
CA ALA A 87 -12.83 -3.52 -11.58
C ALA A 87 -12.62 -2.02 -11.28
N TYR A 88 -11.39 -1.62 -10.93
CA TYR A 88 -11.04 -0.25 -10.49
C TYR A 88 -9.93 0.37 -11.33
N MET A 89 -9.63 -0.19 -12.51
CA MET A 89 -8.50 0.19 -13.36
C MET A 89 -8.91 0.76 -14.74
N ASP A 90 -10.19 1.07 -14.94
CA ASP A 90 -10.74 1.54 -16.22
C ASP A 90 -10.88 3.07 -16.29
#